data_AF-A0A6J2XFB4-F1
#
_entry.id   AF-A0A6J2XFB4-F1
#
_cell.length_a   1.000
_cell.length_b   1.000
_cell.length_c   1.000
_cell.angle_alpha   90.00
_cell.angle_beta   90.00
_cell.angle_gamma   90.00
#
_symmetry.space_group_name_H-M   'P 1'
#
loop_
_entity.id
_entity.type
_entity.pdbx_description
1 polymer ?
#
loop_
_entity_poly.entity_id
_entity_poly.type
_entity_poly.pdbx_seq_one_letter_code
_entity_poly.pdbx_strand_id
1 'polypeptide(L)'
;MTATDERTVFAKLEAVKEIRAKTIQLEKLKARLICEIESQEQEEKSLSEFKQEMDLLLQEKMSHVEELRQIHADINAMEGVIKQAEENRHRSMGSALRLHEEYLPLKTEIDRLRRDCLGLERLPELHEEEGSSVTPEKFSQLYNNAKNQSASYSKTADWTRPITSTETSLSSLAPPLPPTFLPPPNPLRLVSSKPEPGRPGGLGPGSHPGPPTPTFRQQPPPMKSCLSCHQQIHRNAPICPLCKAKSRSRNPKKPKKKDH
;
A
#
# COMPACT_ATOMS: atom_id res chain seq x y z
N MET A 1 -60.67 -78.83 -17.02
CA MET A 1 -59.58 -77.91 -17.41
C MET A 1 -58.62 -78.69 -18.29
N THR A 2 -58.12 -78.10 -19.39
CA THR A 2 -57.22 -78.80 -20.33
C THR A 2 -55.75 -78.56 -19.91
N ALA A 3 -54.85 -79.51 -20.19
CA ALA A 3 -53.43 -79.43 -19.79
C ALA A 3 -52.70 -78.16 -20.31
N THR A 4 -53.21 -77.56 -21.39
CA THR A 4 -52.74 -76.29 -21.96
C THR A 4 -53.07 -75.09 -21.07
N ASP A 5 -54.21 -75.13 -20.37
CA ASP A 5 -54.67 -74.09 -19.46
C ASP A 5 -53.80 -74.08 -18.19
N GLU A 6 -53.45 -75.26 -17.67
CA GLU A 6 -52.54 -75.42 -16.52
C GLU A 6 -51.12 -74.89 -16.80
N ARG A 7 -50.56 -75.18 -17.98
CA ARG A 7 -49.27 -74.62 -18.41
C ARG A 7 -49.28 -73.10 -18.49
N THR A 8 -50.39 -72.53 -18.94
CA THR A 8 -50.56 -71.08 -19.06
C THR A 8 -50.65 -70.42 -17.69
N VAL A 9 -51.37 -71.05 -16.76
CA VAL A 9 -51.44 -70.61 -15.34
C VAL A 9 -50.05 -70.66 -14.70
N PHE A 10 -49.28 -71.73 -14.92
CA PHE A 10 -47.93 -71.85 -14.37
C PHE A 10 -46.97 -70.79 -14.91
N ALA A 11 -47.02 -70.50 -16.21
CA ALA A 11 -46.22 -69.43 -16.82
C ALA A 11 -46.57 -68.04 -16.26
N LYS A 12 -47.86 -67.76 -16.03
CA LYS A 12 -48.31 -66.52 -15.38
C LYS A 12 -47.78 -66.41 -13.94
N LEU A 13 -47.78 -67.51 -13.18
CA LEU A 13 -47.25 -67.52 -11.81
C LEU A 13 -45.74 -67.25 -11.76
N GLU A 14 -44.97 -67.84 -12.68
CA GLU A 14 -43.52 -67.59 -12.75
C GLU A 14 -43.23 -66.13 -13.14
N ALA A 15 -44.01 -65.57 -14.08
CA ALA A 15 -43.93 -64.15 -14.43
C ALA A 15 -44.25 -63.25 -13.23
N VAL A 16 -45.27 -63.56 -12.43
CA VAL A 16 -45.62 -62.80 -11.21
C VAL A 16 -44.48 -62.85 -10.17
N LYS A 17 -43.85 -64.02 -10.00
CA LYS A 17 -42.69 -64.18 -9.11
C LYS A 17 -41.50 -63.34 -9.59
N GLU A 18 -41.21 -63.33 -10.88
CA GLU A 18 -40.14 -62.52 -11.46
C GLU A 18 -40.44 -61.01 -11.33
N ILE A 19 -41.68 -60.60 -11.61
CA ILE A 19 -42.13 -59.21 -11.43
C ILE A 19 -41.90 -58.79 -9.97
N ARG A 20 -42.35 -59.59 -8.99
CA ARG A 20 -42.16 -59.28 -7.57
C ARG A 20 -40.69 -59.11 -7.21
N ALA A 21 -39.82 -59.99 -7.69
CA ALA A 21 -38.37 -59.88 -7.44
C ALA A 21 -37.79 -58.59 -8.03
N LYS A 22 -38.15 -58.26 -9.28
CA LYS A 22 -37.71 -57.02 -9.95
C LYS A 22 -38.27 -55.77 -9.27
N THR A 23 -39.52 -55.79 -8.82
CA THR A 23 -40.13 -54.68 -8.07
C THR A 23 -39.35 -54.40 -6.79
N ILE A 24 -38.96 -55.42 -6.02
CA ILE A 24 -38.15 -55.22 -4.80
C ILE A 24 -36.77 -54.63 -5.13
N GLN A 25 -36.12 -55.10 -6.19
CA GLN A 25 -34.84 -54.53 -6.64
C GLN A 25 -34.98 -53.08 -7.08
N LEU A 26 -36.05 -52.76 -7.80
CA LEU A 26 -36.36 -51.40 -8.24
C LEU A 26 -36.57 -50.47 -7.04
N GLU A 27 -37.33 -50.88 -6.03
CA GLU A 27 -37.54 -50.06 -4.83
C GLU A 27 -36.24 -49.81 -4.05
N LYS A 28 -35.34 -50.81 -3.97
CA LYS A 28 -34.00 -50.61 -3.39
C LYS A 28 -33.13 -49.63 -4.20
N LEU A 29 -33.23 -49.67 -5.54
CA LEU A 29 -32.52 -48.74 -6.40
C LEU A 29 -33.08 -47.32 -6.27
N LYS A 30 -34.41 -47.16 -6.23
CA LYS A 30 -35.07 -45.87 -6.00
C LYS A 30 -34.64 -45.25 -4.67
N ALA A 31 -34.65 -46.02 -3.58
CA ALA A 31 -34.25 -45.53 -2.27
C ALA A 31 -32.78 -45.04 -2.26
N ARG A 32 -31.86 -45.80 -2.87
CA ARG A 32 -30.47 -45.37 -3.01
C ARG A 32 -30.32 -44.12 -3.87
N LEU A 33 -31.06 -44.03 -4.98
CA LEU A 33 -31.03 -42.86 -5.85
C LEU A 33 -31.49 -41.59 -5.11
N ILE A 34 -32.55 -41.70 -4.31
CA ILE A 34 -33.04 -40.58 -3.49
C ILE A 34 -31.98 -40.14 -2.48
N CYS A 35 -31.38 -41.07 -1.73
CA CYS A 35 -30.30 -40.74 -0.79
C CYS A 35 -29.12 -40.05 -1.46
N GLU A 36 -28.72 -40.50 -2.66
CA GLU A 36 -27.59 -39.91 -3.38
C GLU A 36 -27.91 -38.48 -3.85
N ILE A 37 -29.14 -38.24 -4.33
CA ILE A 37 -29.60 -36.90 -4.72
C ILE A 37 -29.60 -35.96 -3.51
N GLU A 38 -30.15 -36.41 -2.38
CA GLU A 38 -30.17 -35.62 -1.14
C GLU A 38 -28.74 -35.30 -0.64
N SER A 39 -27.83 -36.28 -0.73
CA SER A 39 -26.42 -36.07 -0.38
C SER A 39 -25.74 -35.08 -1.32
N GLN A 40 -26.05 -35.13 -2.62
CA GLN A 40 -25.52 -34.20 -3.60
C GLN A 40 -26.02 -32.76 -3.32
N GLU A 41 -27.31 -32.59 -3.05
CA GLU A 41 -27.89 -31.28 -2.71
C GLU A 41 -27.25 -30.67 -1.46
N GLN A 42 -26.97 -31.49 -0.44
CA GLN A 42 -26.28 -31.05 0.77
C GLN A 42 -24.82 -30.64 0.50
N GLU A 43 -24.12 -31.35 -0.37
CA GLU A 43 -22.76 -30.99 -0.79
C GLU A 43 -22.77 -29.69 -1.60
N GLU A 44 -23.73 -29.50 -2.51
CA GLU A 44 -23.88 -28.26 -3.27
C GLU A 44 -24.12 -27.05 -2.37
N LYS A 45 -24.95 -27.22 -1.32
CA LYS A 45 -25.14 -26.19 -0.29
C LYS A 45 -23.84 -25.88 0.44
N SER A 46 -23.14 -26.89 0.93
CA SER A 46 -21.86 -26.72 1.65
C SER A 46 -20.82 -26.01 0.78
N LEU A 47 -20.73 -26.39 -0.50
CA LEU A 47 -19.85 -25.78 -1.48
C LEU A 47 -20.19 -24.30 -1.74
N SER A 48 -21.47 -23.95 -1.72
CA SER A 48 -21.90 -22.54 -1.83
C SER A 48 -21.47 -21.72 -0.61
N GLU A 49 -21.60 -22.28 0.60
CA GLU A 49 -21.19 -21.63 1.86
C GLU A 49 -19.67 -21.39 1.89
N PHE A 50 -18.86 -22.37 1.47
CA PHE A 50 -17.40 -22.20 1.40
C PHE A 50 -16.95 -21.14 0.39
N LYS A 51 -17.66 -21.02 -0.74
CA LYS A 51 -17.38 -19.95 -1.72
C LYS A 51 -17.71 -18.58 -1.15
N GLN A 52 -18.85 -18.47 -0.46
CA GLN A 52 -19.24 -17.23 0.20
C GLN A 52 -18.22 -16.83 1.27
N GLU A 53 -17.78 -17.77 2.10
CA GLU A 53 -16.77 -17.52 3.13
C GLU A 53 -15.44 -17.04 2.51
N MET A 54 -15.01 -17.65 1.39
CA MET A 54 -13.83 -17.19 0.65
C MET A 54 -13.97 -15.74 0.18
N ASP A 55 -15.14 -15.35 -0.32
CA ASP A 55 -15.40 -13.98 -0.76
C ASP A 55 -15.37 -12.98 0.40
N LEU A 56 -15.93 -13.35 1.57
CA LEU A 56 -15.87 -12.54 2.78
C LEU A 56 -14.43 -12.35 3.28
N LEU A 57 -13.63 -13.41 3.30
CA LEU A 57 -12.21 -13.33 3.67
C LEU A 57 -11.40 -12.44 2.71
N LEU A 58 -11.71 -12.50 1.40
CA LEU A 58 -11.09 -11.60 0.42
C LEU A 58 -11.51 -10.15 0.65
N GLN A 59 -12.76 -9.89 1.00
CA GLN A 59 -13.25 -8.57 1.35
C GLN A 59 -12.56 -8.03 2.61
N GLU A 60 -12.48 -8.82 3.68
CA GLU A 60 -11.79 -8.45 4.92
C GLU A 60 -10.32 -8.11 4.66
N LYS A 61 -9.63 -8.94 3.87
CA LYS A 61 -8.26 -8.64 3.43
C LYS A 61 -8.16 -7.29 2.72
N MET A 62 -9.12 -6.96 1.85
CA MET A 62 -9.11 -5.67 1.16
C MET A 62 -9.38 -4.50 2.13
N SER A 63 -10.22 -4.70 3.15
CA SER A 63 -10.43 -3.74 4.24
C SER A 63 -9.12 -3.44 4.98
N HIS A 64 -8.39 -4.49 5.42
CA HIS A 64 -7.10 -4.32 6.09
C HIS A 64 -6.05 -3.60 5.22
N VAL A 65 -6.07 -3.81 3.90
CA VAL A 65 -5.18 -3.08 2.98
C VAL A 65 -5.48 -1.59 2.98
N GLU A 66 -6.75 -1.20 3.05
CA GLU A 66 -7.14 0.21 3.11
C GLU A 66 -6.79 0.85 4.45
N GLU A 67 -6.97 0.13 5.56
CA GLU A 67 -6.50 0.57 6.89
C GLU A 67 -4.99 0.83 6.89
N LEU A 68 -4.20 -0.08 6.32
CA LEU A 68 -2.76 0.13 6.16
C LEU A 68 -2.47 1.37 5.30
N ARG A 69 -3.24 1.60 4.23
CA ARG A 69 -3.07 2.80 3.38
C ARG A 69 -3.35 4.08 4.18
N GLN A 70 -4.36 4.08 5.03
CA GLN A 70 -4.71 5.20 5.89
C GLN A 70 -3.60 5.49 6.91
N ILE A 71 -3.09 4.46 7.59
CA ILE A 71 -1.96 4.59 8.52
C ILE A 71 -0.75 5.22 7.83
N HIS A 72 -0.42 4.80 6.60
CA HIS A 72 0.68 5.43 5.85
C HIS A 72 0.40 6.90 5.54
N ALA A 73 -0.84 7.27 5.21
CA ALA A 73 -1.22 8.66 4.98
C ALA A 73 -1.07 9.51 6.26
N ASP A 74 -1.50 8.97 7.41
CA ASP A 74 -1.42 9.63 8.71
C ASP A 74 0.05 9.81 9.16
N ILE A 75 0.90 8.80 8.92
CA ILE A 75 2.35 8.91 9.15
C ILE A 75 2.93 10.07 8.34
N ASN A 76 2.65 10.12 7.03
CA ASN A 76 3.15 11.20 6.17
C ASN A 76 2.64 12.58 6.62
N ALA A 77 1.40 12.67 7.07
CA ALA A 77 0.84 13.92 7.60
C ALA A 77 1.58 14.36 8.87
N MET A 78 1.85 13.43 9.80
CA MET A 78 2.58 13.70 11.03
C MET A 78 4.05 14.08 10.77
N GLU A 79 4.71 13.44 9.81
CA GLU A 79 6.05 13.84 9.36
C GLU A 79 6.07 15.27 8.84
N GLY A 80 5.03 15.67 8.09
CA GLY A 80 4.84 17.04 7.64
C GLY A 80 4.69 18.04 8.80
N VAL A 81 3.90 17.69 9.81
CA VAL A 81 3.70 18.52 11.02
C VAL A 81 5.02 18.70 11.78
N ILE A 82 5.78 17.61 11.97
CA ILE A 82 7.08 17.66 12.65
C ILE A 82 8.04 18.57 11.89
N LYS A 83 8.16 18.40 10.58
CA LYS A 83 9.03 19.24 9.74
C LYS A 83 8.65 20.72 9.84
N GLN A 84 7.36 21.04 9.74
CA GLN A 84 6.88 22.42 9.87
C GLN A 84 7.17 23.00 11.26
N ALA A 85 7.00 22.21 12.32
CA ALA A 85 7.29 22.63 13.68
C ALA A 85 8.79 22.88 13.90
N GLU A 86 9.65 22.03 13.34
CA GLU A 86 11.09 22.23 13.34
C GLU A 86 11.47 23.52 12.60
N GLU A 87 10.94 23.74 11.39
CA GLU A 87 11.19 24.98 10.65
C GLU A 87 10.72 26.24 11.40
N ASN A 88 9.54 26.19 12.03
CA ASN A 88 9.05 27.27 12.89
C ASN A 88 10.01 27.53 14.06
N ARG A 89 10.49 26.47 14.72
CA ARG A 89 11.46 26.57 15.81
C ARG A 89 12.77 27.20 15.34
N HIS A 90 13.29 26.79 14.17
CA HIS A 90 14.49 27.36 13.58
C HIS A 90 14.32 28.84 13.25
N ARG A 91 13.18 29.24 12.66
CA ARG A 91 12.86 30.64 12.38
C ARG A 91 12.80 31.49 13.66
N SER A 92 12.08 31.02 14.68
CA SER A 92 11.96 31.71 15.97
C SER A 92 13.33 31.86 16.64
N MET A 93 14.14 30.80 16.65
CA MET A 93 15.50 30.83 17.20
C MET A 93 16.41 31.80 16.44
N GLY A 94 16.36 31.81 15.10
CA GLY A 94 17.12 32.77 14.28
C GLY A 94 16.71 34.22 14.55
N SER A 95 15.41 34.48 14.74
CA SER A 95 14.92 35.81 15.13
C SER A 95 15.43 36.21 16.53
N ALA A 96 15.42 35.30 17.50
CA ALA A 96 15.92 35.58 18.84
C ALA A 96 17.42 35.90 18.85
N LEU A 97 18.22 35.18 18.05
CA LEU A 97 19.66 35.45 17.91
C LEU A 97 19.94 36.83 17.31
N ARG A 98 19.21 37.21 16.25
CA ARG A 98 19.35 38.56 15.67
C ARG A 98 19.00 39.67 16.65
N LEU A 99 17.91 39.52 17.40
CA LEU A 99 17.54 40.49 18.45
C LEU A 99 18.60 40.57 19.55
N HIS A 100 19.22 39.44 19.90
CA HIS A 100 20.30 39.41 20.88
C HIS A 100 21.57 40.12 20.37
N GLU A 101 21.92 39.95 19.09
CA GLU A 101 23.02 40.68 18.44
C GLU A 101 22.79 42.21 18.46
N GLU A 102 21.54 42.66 18.32
CA GLU A 102 21.16 44.07 18.43
C GLU A 102 21.11 44.57 19.90
N TYR A 103 20.68 43.71 20.83
CA TYR A 103 20.56 44.02 22.26
C TYR A 103 21.92 44.32 22.93
N LEU A 104 22.92 43.47 22.72
CA LEU A 104 24.23 43.56 23.38
C LEU A 104 24.92 44.93 23.24
N PRO A 105 25.10 45.50 22.03
CA PRO A 105 25.77 46.79 21.88
C PRO A 105 24.96 47.92 22.52
N LEU A 106 23.63 47.89 22.40
CA LEU A 106 22.76 48.89 23.00
C LEU A 106 22.84 48.85 24.53
N LYS A 107 22.78 47.67 25.13
CA LYS A 107 22.95 47.48 26.58
C LYS A 107 24.31 48.01 27.03
N THR A 108 25.37 47.66 26.31
CA THR A 108 26.74 48.09 26.62
C THR A 108 26.86 49.61 26.63
N GLU A 109 26.26 50.29 25.64
CA GLU A 109 26.26 51.74 25.56
C GLU A 109 25.43 52.39 26.68
N ILE A 110 24.26 51.84 27.01
CA ILE A 110 23.45 52.31 28.15
C ILE A 110 24.22 52.17 29.47
N ASP A 111 24.85 51.01 29.70
CA ASP A 111 25.63 50.76 30.92
C ASP A 111 26.85 51.68 31.00
N ARG A 112 27.48 52.01 29.86
CA ARG A 112 28.55 53.00 29.78
C ARG A 112 28.05 54.39 30.18
N LEU A 113 26.94 54.86 29.59
CA LEU A 113 26.35 56.17 29.92
C LEU A 113 25.92 56.27 31.39
N ARG A 114 25.33 55.21 31.95
CA ARG A 114 24.93 55.16 33.37
C ARG A 114 26.11 55.34 34.31
N ARG A 115 27.23 54.65 34.03
CA ARG A 115 28.44 54.75 34.85
C ARG A 115 29.15 56.08 34.66
N ASP A 116 29.43 56.45 33.41
CA ASP A 116 30.31 57.57 33.08
C ASP A 116 29.64 58.93 33.35
N CYS A 117 28.35 59.06 33.07
CA CYS A 117 27.64 60.34 33.17
C CYS A 117 26.89 60.52 34.50
N LEU A 118 26.42 59.43 35.12
CA LEU A 118 25.54 59.46 36.29
C LEU A 118 26.11 58.75 37.53
N GLY A 119 27.24 58.04 37.41
CA GLY A 119 27.81 57.26 38.52
C GLY A 119 26.93 56.11 39.00
N LEU A 120 25.96 55.67 38.20
CA LEU A 120 25.02 54.60 38.56
C LEU A 120 25.58 53.22 38.17
N GLU A 121 25.12 52.18 38.89
CA GLU A 121 25.47 50.79 38.58
C GLU A 121 24.85 50.33 37.25
N ARG A 122 25.48 49.31 36.65
CA ARG A 122 25.01 48.66 35.41
C ARG A 122 23.60 48.11 35.58
N LEU A 123 22.87 47.98 34.47
CA LEU A 123 21.62 47.26 34.46
C LEU A 123 21.85 45.74 34.60
N PRO A 124 20.93 45.02 35.28
CA PRO A 124 20.93 43.56 35.30
C PRO A 124 20.96 42.96 33.89
N GLU A 125 21.59 41.80 33.74
CA GLU A 125 21.50 41.02 32.51
C GLU A 125 20.11 40.40 32.35
N LEU A 126 19.74 40.03 31.11
CA LEU A 126 18.44 39.42 30.81
C LEU A 126 18.14 38.17 31.64
N HIS A 127 19.15 37.42 32.08
CA HIS A 127 18.99 36.26 32.94
C HIS A 127 19.03 36.58 34.45
N GLU A 128 19.40 37.81 34.82
CA GLU A 128 19.43 38.33 36.19
C GLU A 128 18.11 39.03 36.57
N GLU A 129 17.26 39.34 35.58
CA GLU A 129 15.98 40.03 35.78
C GLU A 129 14.91 39.10 36.38
N GLU A 130 14.32 39.50 37.51
CA GLU A 130 13.37 38.70 38.29
C GLU A 130 12.07 38.47 37.49
N GLY A 131 11.76 37.21 37.18
CA GLY A 131 10.64 36.83 36.30
C GLY A 131 11.00 36.67 34.81
N SER A 132 12.28 36.81 34.44
CA SER A 132 12.74 36.54 33.09
C SER A 132 12.57 35.07 32.70
N SER A 133 12.03 34.84 31.51
CA SER A 133 11.90 33.51 30.91
C SER A 133 13.20 32.99 30.29
N VAL A 134 14.24 33.81 30.27
CA VAL A 134 15.59 33.54 29.75
C VAL A 134 16.46 33.00 30.89
N THR A 135 16.32 31.70 31.17
CA THR A 135 17.20 31.01 32.11
C THR A 135 18.64 30.95 31.57
N PRO A 136 19.67 30.94 32.44
CA PRO A 136 21.07 30.79 32.03
C PRO A 136 21.32 29.57 31.11
N GLU A 137 20.65 28.42 31.33
CA GLU A 137 20.80 27.26 30.44
C GLU A 137 20.24 27.51 29.04
N LYS A 138 19.04 28.12 28.91
CA LYS A 138 18.46 28.46 27.60
C LYS A 138 19.35 29.42 26.83
N PHE A 139 19.95 30.39 27.52
CA PHE A 139 20.87 31.34 26.91
C PHE A 139 22.14 30.65 26.37
N SER A 140 22.74 29.75 27.16
CA SER A 140 23.89 28.94 26.73
C SER A 140 23.55 28.00 25.57
N GLN A 141 22.36 27.38 25.59
CA GLN A 141 21.87 26.51 24.53
C GLN A 141 21.62 27.26 23.22
N LEU A 142 21.06 28.47 23.24
CA LEU A 142 20.86 29.28 22.03
C LEU A 142 22.19 29.58 21.32
N TYR A 143 23.24 29.89 22.09
CA TYR A 143 24.58 30.13 21.55
C TYR A 143 25.28 28.85 21.06
N ASN A 144 25.18 27.74 21.81
CA ASN A 144 25.84 26.49 21.45
C ASN A 144 25.15 25.77 20.28
N ASN A 145 23.82 25.86 20.18
CA ASN A 145 23.04 25.21 19.12
C ASN A 145 23.16 25.96 17.78
N ALA A 146 23.52 27.25 17.80
CA ALA A 146 23.86 28.00 16.59
C ALA A 146 25.16 27.50 15.92
N LYS A 147 26.11 26.95 16.70
CA LYS A 147 27.36 26.39 16.17
C LYS A 147 27.28 24.94 15.70
N ASN A 148 26.36 24.13 16.23
CA ASN A 148 26.33 22.67 16.02
C ASN A 148 25.31 22.17 14.97
N GLN A 149 24.58 23.04 14.29
CA GLN A 149 23.47 22.64 13.39
C GLN A 149 23.87 22.06 12.02
N SER A 150 25.12 21.67 11.81
CA SER A 150 25.52 20.92 10.60
C SER A 150 25.43 19.40 10.75
N ALA A 151 25.12 18.88 11.93
CA ALA A 151 25.17 17.45 12.19
C ALA A 151 23.84 16.87 12.69
N SER A 152 23.27 16.01 11.83
CA SER A 152 22.43 14.86 12.15
C SER A 152 20.94 15.10 12.45
N TYR A 153 20.12 14.72 11.47
CA TYR A 153 19.02 13.81 11.74
C TYR A 153 19.23 12.54 10.91
N SER A 154 20.08 11.65 11.40
CA SER A 154 20.06 10.25 11.00
C SER A 154 19.11 9.56 11.96
N LYS A 155 17.86 9.33 11.55
CA LYS A 155 16.98 8.45 12.32
C LYS A 155 16.73 7.17 11.55
N THR A 156 17.31 6.14 12.16
CA THR A 156 17.12 4.73 11.94
C THR A 156 15.63 4.37 11.99
N ALA A 157 15.16 3.73 10.93
CA ALA A 157 13.89 3.03 10.92
C ALA A 157 14.12 1.65 10.30
N ASP A 158 14.87 0.80 11.01
CA ASP A 158 14.93 -0.63 10.74
C ASP A 158 13.63 -1.29 11.23
N TRP A 159 12.53 -1.06 10.50
CA TRP A 159 11.28 -1.82 10.70
C TRP A 159 11.12 -2.99 9.72
N THR A 160 12.15 -3.28 8.92
CA THR A 160 12.22 -4.48 8.09
C THR A 160 13.14 -5.54 8.71
N ARG A 161 12.73 -6.12 9.84
CA ARG A 161 13.28 -7.41 10.28
C ARG A 161 12.14 -8.43 10.37
N PRO A 162 12.06 -9.40 9.43
CA PRO A 162 11.21 -10.57 9.61
C PRO A 162 11.73 -11.39 10.80
N ILE A 163 10.85 -11.78 11.71
CA ILE A 163 11.15 -12.83 12.70
C ILE A 163 11.29 -14.13 11.92
N THR A 164 12.52 -14.55 11.64
CA THR A 164 12.82 -15.87 11.08
C THR A 164 13.17 -16.81 12.23
N SER A 165 12.26 -17.72 12.51
CA SER A 165 12.50 -18.95 13.27
C SER A 165 13.55 -19.82 12.56
N THR A 166 14.66 -20.06 13.27
CA THR A 166 15.49 -21.28 13.30
C THR A 166 15.96 -21.98 12.02
N GLU A 167 17.25 -22.34 12.08
CA GLU A 167 18.01 -23.36 11.34
C GLU A 167 18.71 -22.98 10.01
N THR A 168 20.02 -23.25 10.03
CA THR A 168 20.95 -23.55 8.93
C THR A 168 21.73 -22.40 8.26
N SER A 169 22.99 -22.28 8.69
CA SER A 169 24.11 -21.58 8.05
C SER A 169 24.30 -21.98 6.58
N LEU A 170 24.71 -21.02 5.74
CA LEU A 170 25.90 -21.05 4.86
C LEU A 170 25.93 -19.81 3.91
N SER A 171 27.03 -19.05 4.03
CA SER A 171 27.76 -18.20 3.06
C SER A 171 27.08 -17.54 1.84
N SER A 172 27.20 -16.21 1.71
CA SER A 172 28.12 -15.56 0.73
C SER A 172 27.90 -14.05 0.56
N LEU A 173 29.01 -13.39 0.22
CA LEU A 173 29.29 -11.95 0.14
C LEU A 173 28.69 -11.28 -1.11
N ALA A 174 28.08 -10.09 -0.96
CA ALA A 174 28.00 -9.05 -2.01
C ALA A 174 27.61 -7.67 -1.41
N PRO A 175 28.15 -6.53 -1.91
CA PRO A 175 27.89 -5.19 -1.36
C PRO A 175 26.64 -4.50 -1.95
N PRO A 176 26.00 -3.54 -1.26
CA PRO A 176 24.80 -2.87 -1.74
C PRO A 176 25.11 -1.60 -2.58
N LEU A 177 24.32 -1.35 -3.62
CA LEU A 177 24.29 -0.09 -4.38
C LEU A 177 23.10 0.79 -3.91
N PRO A 178 23.19 2.13 -3.99
CA PRO A 178 22.19 3.04 -3.44
C PRO A 178 20.96 3.22 -4.36
N PRO A 179 19.79 3.62 -3.83
CA PRO A 179 18.59 3.80 -4.65
C PRO A 179 18.51 5.21 -5.24
N THR A 180 18.26 5.30 -6.55
CA THR A 180 17.90 6.53 -7.25
C THR A 180 16.42 6.85 -7.01
N PHE A 181 16.13 8.00 -6.40
CA PHE A 181 14.78 8.56 -6.25
C PHE A 181 14.31 9.15 -7.59
N LEU A 182 13.13 8.75 -8.06
CA LEU A 182 12.36 9.50 -9.08
C LEU A 182 11.06 10.03 -8.45
N PRO A 183 10.63 11.25 -8.79
CA PRO A 183 9.50 11.90 -8.14
C PRO A 183 8.15 11.38 -8.68
N PRO A 184 7.07 11.41 -7.88
CA PRO A 184 5.74 11.05 -8.35
C PRO A 184 5.10 12.19 -9.16
N PRO A 185 4.32 11.89 -10.23
CA PRO A 185 3.46 12.90 -10.86
C PRO A 185 2.16 13.09 -10.08
N ASN A 186 1.79 14.36 -9.88
CA ASN A 186 0.53 14.85 -9.31
C ASN A 186 -0.71 14.19 -9.93
N PRO A 187 -1.77 13.90 -9.14
CA PRO A 187 -3.08 13.65 -9.69
C PRO A 187 -3.84 14.98 -9.87
N LEU A 188 -4.89 14.91 -10.70
CA LEU A 188 -5.96 15.88 -10.95
C LEU A 188 -5.90 16.58 -12.31
N ARG A 189 -6.79 16.15 -13.20
CA ARG A 189 -7.92 16.95 -13.72
C ARG A 189 -8.88 16.02 -14.46
N LEU A 190 -9.92 15.57 -13.75
CA LEU A 190 -11.12 14.97 -14.31
C LEU A 190 -12.14 16.09 -14.53
N VAL A 191 -12.45 16.40 -15.78
CA VAL A 191 -13.73 17.00 -16.15
C VAL A 191 -14.17 16.36 -17.47
N SER A 192 -15.38 15.82 -17.42
CA SER A 192 -16.08 15.16 -18.50
C SER A 192 -17.18 16.09 -18.99
N SER A 193 -17.26 16.36 -20.29
CA SER A 193 -18.50 16.79 -20.94
C SER A 193 -18.43 16.68 -22.47
N LYS A 194 -19.22 15.72 -22.98
CA LYS A 194 -20.01 15.61 -24.23
C LYS A 194 -19.92 16.74 -25.29
N PRO A 195 -19.91 16.42 -26.61
CA PRO A 195 -20.21 17.38 -27.67
C PRO A 195 -21.55 17.11 -28.39
N GLU A 196 -22.20 18.18 -28.85
CA GLU A 196 -23.21 18.23 -29.95
C GLU A 196 -22.85 19.46 -30.84
N PRO A 197 -23.15 19.46 -32.16
CA PRO A 197 -22.48 20.29 -33.16
C PRO A 197 -23.29 21.51 -33.64
N GLY A 198 -22.62 22.59 -34.05
CA GLY A 198 -23.30 23.71 -34.72
C GLY A 198 -22.50 24.99 -35.01
N ARG A 199 -21.57 24.94 -35.99
CA ARG A 199 -21.20 26.00 -36.99
C ARG A 199 -20.67 27.39 -36.49
N PRO A 200 -20.17 28.30 -37.38
CA PRO A 200 -18.74 28.44 -37.73
C PRO A 200 -18.13 29.86 -37.53
N GLY A 201 -16.80 29.97 -37.67
CA GLY A 201 -16.13 31.20 -38.12
C GLY A 201 -14.75 31.45 -37.51
N GLY A 202 -13.72 31.62 -38.34
CA GLY A 202 -12.40 32.09 -37.90
C GLY A 202 -11.24 31.67 -38.80
N LEU A 203 -10.79 32.59 -39.66
CA LEU A 203 -9.82 32.46 -40.75
C LEU A 203 -8.35 32.25 -40.28
N GLY A 204 -7.54 31.54 -41.07
CA GLY A 204 -6.07 31.61 -41.01
C GLY A 204 -5.36 30.52 -41.83
N PRO A 205 -4.28 30.82 -42.58
CA PRO A 205 -3.98 30.21 -43.89
C PRO A 205 -3.11 28.96 -43.85
N GLY A 206 -3.23 28.15 -44.91
CA GLY A 206 -2.57 26.85 -45.05
C GLY A 206 -1.17 26.88 -45.65
N SER A 207 -0.48 25.74 -45.48
CA SER A 207 0.60 25.27 -46.36
C SER A 207 0.84 23.76 -46.18
N HIS A 208 0.51 23.01 -47.25
CA HIS A 208 1.01 21.70 -47.71
C HIS A 208 0.79 20.38 -46.92
N PRO A 209 0.48 19.26 -47.62
CA PRO A 209 0.23 17.95 -47.04
C PRO A 209 1.54 17.15 -46.94
N GLY A 210 2.09 17.04 -45.73
CA GLY A 210 3.09 16.02 -45.42
C GLY A 210 2.41 14.72 -44.99
N PRO A 211 2.96 13.54 -45.31
CA PRO A 211 2.46 12.28 -44.77
C PRO A 211 2.57 12.29 -43.25
N PRO A 212 1.58 11.75 -42.51
CA PRO A 212 1.59 11.82 -41.05
C PRO A 212 2.80 11.07 -40.52
N THR A 213 3.71 11.79 -39.87
CA THR A 213 4.73 11.20 -39.02
C THR A 213 4.04 10.32 -37.99
N PRO A 214 4.48 9.07 -37.80
CA PRO A 214 3.87 8.20 -36.79
C PRO A 214 4.16 8.85 -35.44
N THR A 215 3.12 9.42 -34.85
CA THR A 215 3.12 9.75 -33.42
C THR A 215 3.51 8.47 -32.70
N PHE A 216 4.70 8.47 -32.13
CA PHE A 216 5.21 7.39 -31.29
C PHE A 216 4.34 7.38 -30.03
N ARG A 217 3.11 6.85 -30.17
CA ARG A 217 2.21 6.57 -29.06
C ARG A 217 2.98 5.58 -28.20
N GLN A 218 3.59 6.08 -27.14
CA GLN A 218 4.16 5.24 -26.10
C GLN A 218 3.03 4.34 -25.62
N GLN A 219 2.98 3.11 -26.13
CA GLN A 219 2.07 2.11 -25.61
C GLN A 219 2.38 1.99 -24.13
N PRO A 220 1.36 2.06 -23.25
CA PRO A 220 1.56 1.83 -21.84
C PRO A 220 2.36 0.53 -21.66
N PRO A 221 3.44 0.55 -20.85
CA PRO A 221 4.28 -0.62 -20.66
C PRO A 221 3.41 -1.84 -20.27
N PRO A 222 3.70 -3.04 -20.82
CA PRO A 222 2.90 -4.22 -20.51
C PRO A 222 2.92 -4.47 -18.99
N MET A 223 1.73 -4.54 -18.40
CA MET A 223 1.55 -4.76 -16.97
C MET A 223 1.27 -6.25 -16.68
N LYS A 224 1.55 -6.69 -15.46
CA LYS A 224 1.14 -8.00 -14.91
C LYS A 224 0.39 -7.78 -13.60
N SER A 225 -0.54 -8.66 -13.24
CA SER A 225 -1.15 -8.63 -11.90
C SER A 225 -0.23 -9.29 -10.88
N CYS A 226 -0.06 -8.66 -9.72
CA CYS A 226 0.61 -9.30 -8.58
C CYS A 226 -0.16 -10.56 -8.14
N LEU A 227 0.52 -11.67 -7.87
CA LEU A 227 -0.15 -12.90 -7.41
C LEU A 227 -0.72 -12.78 -5.98
N SER A 228 -0.27 -11.80 -5.20
CA SER A 228 -0.69 -11.64 -3.80
C SER A 228 -1.80 -10.61 -3.62
N CYS A 229 -1.67 -9.43 -4.25
CA CYS A 229 -2.66 -8.35 -4.12
C CYS A 229 -3.43 -8.06 -5.42
N HIS A 230 -3.17 -8.78 -6.51
CA HIS A 230 -3.84 -8.64 -7.81
C HIS A 230 -3.73 -7.29 -8.53
N GLN A 231 -3.11 -6.29 -7.90
CA GLN A 231 -2.86 -4.99 -8.51
C GLN A 231 -1.92 -5.09 -9.71
N GLN A 232 -2.16 -4.22 -10.69
CA GLN A 232 -1.31 -4.10 -11.87
C GLN A 232 0.06 -3.55 -11.47
N ILE A 233 1.08 -4.35 -11.73
CA ILE A 233 2.49 -4.00 -11.52
C ILE A 233 3.24 -4.13 -12.85
N HIS A 234 4.37 -3.45 -12.99
CA HIS A 234 5.21 -3.58 -14.18
C HIS A 234 5.59 -5.04 -14.44
N ARG A 235 5.53 -5.53 -15.70
CA ARG A 235 5.74 -6.96 -16.04
C ARG A 235 7.07 -7.52 -15.55
N ASN A 236 8.11 -6.69 -15.46
CA ASN A 236 9.45 -7.10 -14.98
C ASN A 236 9.71 -6.75 -13.51
N ALA A 237 8.73 -6.25 -12.75
CA ALA A 237 8.94 -5.94 -11.33
C ALA A 237 9.22 -7.24 -10.54
N PRO A 238 10.36 -7.34 -9.81
CA PRO A 238 10.70 -8.53 -9.02
C PRO A 238 9.86 -8.65 -7.75
N ILE A 239 9.36 -7.53 -7.24
CA ILE A 239 8.58 -7.40 -6.00
C ILE A 239 7.42 -6.43 -6.28
N CYS A 240 6.24 -6.71 -5.73
CA CYS A 240 5.11 -5.77 -5.79
C CYS A 240 5.43 -4.50 -4.97
N PRO A 241 5.31 -3.28 -5.53
CA PRO A 241 5.59 -2.06 -4.77
C PRO A 241 4.60 -1.83 -3.63
N LEU A 242 3.38 -2.37 -3.76
CA LEU A 242 2.27 -2.20 -2.81
C LEU A 242 2.37 -3.17 -1.63
N CYS A 243 2.44 -4.49 -1.88
CA CYS A 243 2.41 -5.49 -0.80
C CYS A 243 3.76 -6.17 -0.54
N LYS A 244 4.82 -5.78 -1.23
CA LYS A 244 6.18 -6.35 -1.13
C LYS A 244 6.31 -7.87 -1.39
N ALA A 245 5.25 -8.52 -1.89
CA ALA A 245 5.33 -9.92 -2.27
C ALA A 245 6.19 -10.14 -3.52
N LYS A 246 6.97 -11.23 -3.53
CA LYS A 246 7.85 -11.60 -4.66
C LYS A 246 7.00 -11.99 -5.87
N SER A 247 7.21 -11.29 -6.98
CA SER A 247 6.46 -11.54 -8.20
C SER A 247 7.15 -12.59 -9.05
N ARG A 248 6.52 -13.76 -9.21
CA ARG A 248 6.99 -14.83 -10.10
C ARG A 248 6.37 -14.66 -11.48
N SER A 249 7.18 -14.75 -12.54
CA SER A 249 6.69 -14.80 -13.92
C SER A 249 5.90 -16.09 -14.14
N ARG A 250 4.75 -16.01 -14.83
CA ARG A 250 3.96 -17.19 -15.20
C ARG A 250 4.64 -18.08 -16.25
N ASN A 251 5.65 -17.57 -16.96
CA ASN A 251 6.38 -18.33 -17.99
C ASN A 251 7.90 -18.27 -17.72
N PRO A 252 8.44 -19.12 -16.82
CA PRO A 252 9.88 -19.22 -16.62
C PRO A 252 10.55 -19.79 -17.88
N LYS A 253 11.57 -19.11 -18.40
CA LYS A 253 12.39 -19.65 -19.50
C LYS A 253 13.00 -20.97 -19.04
N LYS A 254 12.78 -22.05 -19.79
CA LYS A 254 13.34 -23.38 -19.49
C LYS A 254 14.87 -23.26 -19.33
N PRO A 255 15.48 -23.80 -18.27
CA PRO A 255 16.93 -23.84 -18.14
C PRO A 255 17.51 -24.67 -19.29
N LYS A 256 18.50 -24.11 -20.01
CA LYS A 256 19.26 -24.86 -21.01
C LYS A 256 19.99 -26.00 -20.28
N LYS A 257 19.73 -27.25 -20.69
CA LYS A 257 20.55 -28.39 -20.26
C LYS A 257 21.99 -28.10 -20.68
N LYS A 258 22.92 -28.14 -19.73
CA LYS A 258 24.34 -28.28 -20.03
C LYS A 258 24.55 -29.76 -20.34
N ASP A 259 24.81 -30.09 -21.59
CA ASP A 259 25.36 -31.38 -21.95
C ASP A 259 26.76 -31.51 -21.30
N HIS A 260 27.00 -32.66 -20.66
CA HIS A 260 28.30 -33.11 -20.18
C HIS A 260 29.08 -33.70 -21.35
#